data_AF-A0A4R5PG48-F1
#
_entry.id   AF-A0A4R5PG48-F1
#
_cell.length_a   1.000
_cell.length_b   1.000
_cell.length_c   1.000
_cell.angle_alpha   90.00
_cell.angle_beta   90.00
_cell.angle_gamma   90.00
#
_symmetry.space_group_name_H-M   'P 1'
#
loop_
_entity.id
_entity.type
_entity.pdbx_description
1 polymer ?
#
loop_
_entity_poly.entity_id
_entity_poly.type
_entity_poly.pdbx_seq_one_letter_code
_entity_poly.pdbx_strand_id
1 'polypeptide(L)'
;MTAEHQSGGSTAVLERPEVDIAKIVGGMGAKACQCLFVVCPCHKNRCDQEAKWAARIHGWVRPGDADHYKVYDLCDDCKKHVEESAQRLVGIEGACSCGMTGKSVSDYIGPVMPL
;
A
#
# COMPACT_ATOMS: atom_id res chain seq x y z
N MET A 1 67.86 -18.30 14.54
CA MET A 1 66.53 -18.93 14.40
C MET A 1 65.51 -17.83 14.27
N THR A 2 64.62 -17.97 13.30
CA THR A 2 63.80 -16.96 12.62
C THR A 2 62.76 -16.30 13.53
N ALA A 3 62.71 -14.97 13.52
CA ALA A 3 61.61 -14.18 14.08
C ALA A 3 60.44 -14.20 13.08
N GLU A 4 59.34 -14.81 13.49
CA GLU A 4 58.10 -14.91 12.72
C GLU A 4 57.46 -13.52 12.60
N HIS A 5 57.37 -13.02 11.36
CA HIS A 5 56.58 -11.84 11.03
C HIS A 5 55.09 -12.19 11.13
N GLN A 6 54.43 -11.70 12.19
CA GLN A 6 52.98 -11.66 12.24
C GLN A 6 52.48 -10.55 11.29
N SER A 7 52.04 -10.96 10.10
CA SER A 7 51.33 -10.09 9.16
C SER A 7 49.92 -9.81 9.69
N GLY A 8 49.76 -8.69 10.40
CA GLY A 8 48.46 -8.14 10.79
C GLY A 8 47.71 -7.61 9.57
N GLY A 9 46.89 -8.45 8.95
CA GLY A 9 45.90 -8.02 7.96
C GLY A 9 44.76 -7.29 8.65
N SER A 10 44.79 -5.96 8.66
CA SER A 10 43.66 -5.15 9.11
C SER A 10 42.56 -5.20 8.04
N THR A 11 41.65 -6.17 8.16
CA THR A 11 40.36 -6.11 7.48
C THR A 11 39.47 -5.14 8.26
N ALA A 12 39.71 -3.84 8.08
CA ALA A 12 38.77 -2.82 8.53
C ALA A 12 37.49 -2.97 7.70
N VAL A 13 36.54 -3.74 8.24
CA VAL A 13 35.15 -3.70 7.80
C VAL A 13 34.70 -2.26 8.05
N LEU A 14 34.55 -1.48 6.99
CA LEU A 14 33.96 -0.15 7.09
C LEU A 14 32.55 -0.34 7.63
N GLU A 15 32.34 0.03 8.90
CA GLU A 15 31.03 0.02 9.53
C GLU A 15 30.11 0.86 8.65
N ARG A 16 29.14 0.20 7.98
CA ARG A 16 28.09 0.94 7.27
C ARG A 16 27.28 1.65 8.36
N PRO A 17 27.21 2.98 8.37
CA PRO A 17 26.40 3.67 9.35
C PRO A 17 24.97 3.14 9.25
N GLU A 18 24.37 2.81 10.39
CA GLU A 18 22.95 2.49 10.48
C GLU A 18 22.17 3.74 10.10
N VAL A 19 21.84 3.85 8.81
CA VAL A 19 21.05 4.94 8.28
C VAL A 19 19.60 4.68 8.66
N ASP A 20 19.15 5.39 9.69
CA ASP A 20 17.73 5.51 10.01
C ASP A 20 17.05 6.35 8.92
N ILE A 21 16.48 5.64 7.92
CA ILE A 21 15.79 6.27 6.79
C ILE A 21 14.66 7.19 7.29
N ALA A 22 13.99 6.84 8.39
CA ALA A 22 12.89 7.63 8.95
C ALA A 22 13.38 9.00 9.48
N LYS A 23 14.59 9.07 10.04
CA LYS A 23 15.24 10.34 10.40
C LYS A 23 15.61 11.20 9.19
N ILE A 24 15.93 10.59 8.05
CA ILE A 24 16.31 11.31 6.84
C ILE A 24 15.08 11.88 6.13
N VAL A 25 14.02 11.08 5.99
CA VAL A 25 12.84 11.49 5.23
C VAL A 25 11.84 12.30 6.06
N GLY A 26 12.00 12.30 7.39
CA GLY A 26 10.97 12.80 8.31
C GLY A 26 9.79 11.85 8.34
N GLY A 27 9.22 11.57 9.53
CA GLY A 27 8.07 10.67 9.63
C GLY A 27 6.97 11.10 8.66
N MET A 28 6.63 10.22 7.71
CA MET A 28 5.46 10.41 6.86
C MET A 28 4.27 10.44 7.81
N GLY A 29 3.71 11.63 8.02
CA GLY A 29 2.65 11.83 9.01
C GLY A 29 1.54 10.81 8.81
N ALA A 30 1.07 10.21 9.90
CA ALA A 30 -0.05 9.28 9.93
C ALA A 30 -1.18 9.80 9.04
N LYS A 31 -1.49 9.09 7.96
CA LYS A 31 -2.56 9.47 7.05
C LYS A 31 -3.88 8.95 7.60
N ALA A 32 -4.95 9.71 7.45
CA ALA A 32 -6.28 9.21 7.79
C ALA A 32 -6.77 8.23 6.71
N CYS A 33 -7.56 7.24 7.11
CA CYS A 33 -8.26 6.36 6.18
C CYS A 33 -9.20 7.16 5.24
N GLN A 34 -9.10 6.87 3.95
CA GLN A 34 -9.84 7.50 2.86
C GLN A 34 -10.86 6.54 2.24
N CYS A 35 -11.48 5.67 3.06
CA CYS A 35 -12.40 4.66 2.55
C CYS A 35 -13.50 5.28 1.66
N LEU A 36 -13.78 4.62 0.54
CA LEU A 36 -14.59 5.06 -0.60
C LEU A 36 -16.05 5.48 -0.31
N PHE A 37 -16.54 5.27 0.90
CA PHE A 37 -17.95 5.42 1.23
C PHE A 37 -18.20 6.72 1.99
N VAL A 38 -19.17 7.51 1.50
CA VAL A 38 -19.67 8.71 2.20
C VAL A 38 -20.09 8.37 3.63
N VAL A 39 -20.63 7.16 3.82
CA VAL A 39 -20.85 6.53 5.12
C VAL A 39 -20.04 5.23 5.15
N CYS A 40 -19.00 5.19 5.99
CA CYS A 40 -18.19 3.99 6.12
C CYS A 40 -19.05 2.81 6.61
N PRO A 41 -19.08 1.66 5.91
CA PRO A 41 -19.82 0.49 6.39
C PRO A 41 -19.10 -0.24 7.54
N CYS A 42 -17.81 0.02 7.71
CA CYS A 42 -16.98 -0.59 8.75
C CYS A 42 -17.03 0.18 10.08
N HIS A 43 -17.24 1.50 10.04
CA HIS A 43 -17.12 2.38 11.20
C HIS A 43 -18.27 3.39 11.24
N LYS A 44 -18.70 3.81 12.44
CA LYS A 44 -19.87 4.67 12.62
C LYS A 44 -19.67 6.03 11.92
N ASN A 45 -20.40 6.27 10.83
CA ASN A 45 -20.37 7.46 9.96
C ASN A 45 -19.11 7.59 9.09
N ARG A 46 -17.95 7.88 9.68
CA ARG A 46 -16.69 8.09 8.93
C ARG A 46 -15.57 7.28 9.56
N CYS A 47 -14.60 6.84 8.75
CA CYS A 47 -13.39 6.23 9.27
C CYS A 47 -12.42 7.32 9.75
N ASP A 48 -12.06 7.29 11.03
CA ASP A 48 -11.07 8.16 11.66
C ASP A 48 -9.78 7.42 12.03
N GLN A 49 -9.68 6.15 11.62
CA GLN A 49 -8.51 5.32 11.84
C GLN A 49 -7.33 5.76 10.98
N GLU A 50 -6.13 5.53 11.49
CA GLU A 50 -4.90 5.67 10.73
C GLU A 50 -4.86 4.67 9.56
N ALA A 51 -4.46 5.17 8.40
CA ALA A 51 -4.25 4.36 7.22
C ALA A 51 -2.91 3.64 7.32
N LYS A 52 -2.92 2.35 7.00
CA LYS A 52 -1.74 1.48 6.98
C LYS A 52 -1.38 1.01 5.58
N TRP A 53 -2.26 1.26 4.62
CA TRP A 53 -2.15 0.73 3.27
C TRP A 53 -2.44 1.82 2.23
N ALA A 54 -1.64 1.91 1.18
CA ALA A 54 -1.99 2.61 -0.04
C ALA A 54 -2.40 1.58 -1.11
N ALA A 55 -3.65 1.65 -1.58
CA ALA A 55 -4.18 0.70 -2.56
C ALA A 55 -4.68 1.44 -3.81
N ARG A 56 -4.22 1.01 -5.00
CA ARG A 56 -4.82 1.43 -6.28
C ARG A 56 -6.06 0.59 -6.56
N ILE A 57 -7.19 1.23 -6.82
CA ILE A 57 -8.51 0.59 -6.93
C ILE A 57 -9.20 0.97 -8.24
N HIS A 58 -9.67 -0.02 -9.01
CA HIS A 58 -10.49 0.08 -10.22
C HIS A 58 -11.97 -0.22 -9.94
N GLY A 59 -12.92 0.33 -10.70
CA GLY A 59 -14.34 -0.11 -10.65
C GLY A 59 -15.24 0.54 -9.60
N TRP A 60 -14.69 1.42 -8.74
CA TRP A 60 -15.47 2.27 -7.81
C TRP A 60 -15.43 3.76 -8.18
N VAL A 61 -15.06 4.05 -9.42
CA VAL A 61 -14.99 5.40 -9.94
C VAL A 61 -16.38 5.80 -10.46
N ARG A 62 -16.81 7.03 -10.19
CA ARG A 62 -18.12 7.52 -10.63
C ARG A 62 -18.20 7.57 -12.16
N PRO A 63 -19.35 7.28 -12.77
CA PRO A 63 -19.57 7.52 -14.20
C PRO A 63 -19.20 8.97 -14.56
N GLY A 64 -18.29 9.15 -15.52
CA GLY A 64 -17.82 10.46 -15.98
C GLY A 64 -16.48 10.93 -15.39
N ASP A 65 -15.91 10.24 -14.39
CA ASP A 65 -14.51 10.46 -14.04
C ASP A 65 -13.61 9.96 -15.18
N ALA A 66 -12.65 10.79 -15.59
CA ALA A 66 -11.68 10.43 -16.63
C ALA A 66 -10.72 9.32 -16.16
N ASP A 67 -10.46 9.27 -14.86
CA ASP A 67 -9.58 8.28 -14.25
C ASP A 67 -10.36 7.03 -13.85
N HIS A 68 -10.03 5.90 -14.47
CA HIS A 68 -10.65 4.59 -14.22
C HIS A 68 -10.05 3.85 -13.00
N TYR A 69 -9.13 4.50 -12.28
CA TYR A 69 -8.62 4.06 -10.98
C TYR A 69 -8.29 5.25 -10.10
N LYS A 70 -8.26 5.04 -8.79
CA LYS A 70 -7.71 6.00 -7.81
C LYS A 70 -6.91 5.26 -6.74
N VAL A 71 -5.98 5.95 -6.11
CA VAL A 71 -5.24 5.43 -4.95
C VAL A 71 -5.93 5.92 -3.68
N TYR A 72 -6.17 5.01 -2.75
CA TYR A 72 -6.77 5.29 -1.45
C TYR A 72 -5.84 4.82 -0.33
N ASP A 73 -5.67 5.67 0.67
CA ASP A 73 -5.04 5.30 1.94
C ASP A 73 -6.10 4.60 2.83
N LEU A 74 -5.87 3.37 3.27
CA LEU A 74 -6.86 2.51 3.94
C LEU A 74 -6.33 1.98 5.28
N CYS A 75 -7.21 1.88 6.28
CA CYS A 75 -6.97 1.06 7.47
C CYS A 75 -7.25 -0.43 7.16
N ASP A 76 -6.91 -1.32 8.09
CA ASP A 76 -7.05 -2.78 7.92
C ASP A 76 -8.49 -3.19 7.58
N ASP A 77 -9.48 -2.71 8.34
CA ASP A 77 -10.89 -3.08 8.16
C ASP A 77 -11.42 -2.60 6.79
N CYS A 78 -11.08 -1.37 6.41
CA CYS A 78 -11.53 -0.79 5.15
C CYS A 78 -10.87 -1.47 3.96
N LYS A 79 -9.58 -1.83 4.06
CA LYS A 79 -8.90 -2.64 3.03
C LYS A 79 -9.62 -3.98 2.85
N LYS A 80 -9.86 -4.69 3.94
CA LYS A 80 -10.56 -5.99 3.90
C LYS A 80 -11.94 -5.88 3.28
N HIS A 81 -12.71 -4.86 3.65
CA HIS A 81 -14.04 -4.64 3.11
C HIS A 81 -14.04 -4.33 1.60
N VAL A 82 -13.06 -3.55 1.13
CA VAL A 82 -12.89 -3.29 -0.31
C VAL A 82 -12.51 -4.58 -1.04
N GLU A 83 -11.64 -5.42 -0.48
CA GLU A 83 -11.29 -6.74 -1.04
C GLU A 83 -12.51 -7.67 -1.14
N GLU A 84 -13.32 -7.75 -0.09
CA GLU A 84 -14.58 -8.50 -0.09
C GLU A 84 -15.59 -7.97 -1.11
N SER A 85 -15.62 -6.65 -1.32
CA SER A 85 -16.46 -6.01 -2.33
C SER A 85 -15.97 -6.32 -3.74
N ALA A 86 -14.66 -6.31 -3.97
CA ALA A 86 -14.05 -6.65 -5.24
C ALA A 86 -14.24 -8.11 -5.63
N GLN A 87 -14.29 -9.01 -4.66
CA GLN A 87 -14.61 -10.41 -4.92
C GLN A 87 -15.96 -10.58 -5.64
N ARG A 88 -16.92 -9.67 -5.40
CA ARG A 88 -18.24 -9.69 -6.05
C ARG A 88 -18.22 -9.17 -7.49
N LEU A 89 -17.15 -8.46 -7.89
CA LEU A 89 -16.98 -7.93 -9.24
C LEU A 89 -16.20 -8.87 -10.16
N VAL A 90 -15.57 -9.91 -9.62
CA VAL A 90 -14.80 -10.87 -10.41
C VAL A 90 -15.69 -11.52 -11.47
N GLY A 91 -15.26 -11.42 -12.73
CA GLY A 91 -15.98 -11.94 -13.88
C GLY A 91 -17.15 -11.10 -14.39
N ILE A 92 -17.49 -9.97 -13.74
CA ILE A 92 -18.52 -9.06 -14.25
C ILE A 92 -17.94 -8.25 -15.42
N GLU A 93 -18.56 -8.38 -16.58
CA GLU A 93 -18.14 -7.66 -17.78
C GLU A 93 -18.26 -6.14 -17.60
N GLY A 94 -17.18 -5.43 -17.94
CA GLY A 94 -17.17 -3.96 -17.89
C GLY A 94 -17.34 -3.38 -16.48
N ALA A 95 -16.95 -4.13 -15.43
CA ALA A 95 -17.04 -3.67 -14.04
C ALA A 95 -16.25 -2.39 -13.76
N CYS A 96 -15.27 -2.05 -14.60
CA CYS A 96 -14.56 -0.77 -14.58
C CYS A 96 -14.88 0.06 -15.81
N SER A 97 -14.85 1.39 -15.69
CA SER A 97 -15.08 2.33 -16.79
C SER A 97 -14.07 2.20 -17.94
N CYS A 98 -12.91 1.56 -17.72
CA CYS A 98 -11.97 1.22 -18.79
C CYS A 98 -12.35 -0.03 -19.60
N GLY A 99 -13.50 -0.68 -19.30
CA GLY A 99 -13.92 -1.92 -19.93
C GLY A 99 -13.22 -3.18 -19.39
N MET A 100 -12.48 -3.06 -18.30
CA MET A 100 -11.83 -4.21 -17.66
C MET A 100 -12.86 -5.18 -17.07
N THR A 101 -12.65 -6.46 -17.34
CA THR A 101 -13.27 -7.60 -16.64
C THR A 101 -12.19 -8.28 -15.81
N GLY A 102 -12.13 -8.00 -14.51
CA GLY A 102 -11.13 -8.59 -13.62
C GLY A 102 -11.41 -10.08 -13.39
N LYS A 103 -10.36 -10.89 -13.42
CA LYS A 103 -10.40 -12.35 -13.19
C LYS A 103 -10.10 -12.71 -11.74
N SER A 104 -9.57 -11.75 -10.98
CA SER A 104 -9.16 -11.89 -9.60
C SER A 104 -9.37 -10.57 -8.85
N VAL A 105 -9.36 -10.63 -7.52
CA VAL A 105 -9.43 -9.42 -6.67
C VAL A 105 -8.26 -8.48 -6.95
N SER A 106 -7.06 -9.01 -7.20
CA SER A 106 -5.86 -8.22 -7.48
C SER A 106 -5.92 -7.40 -8.78
N ASP A 107 -6.80 -7.77 -9.72
CA ASP A 107 -7.03 -6.97 -10.92
C ASP A 107 -7.77 -5.68 -10.59
N TYR A 108 -8.63 -5.71 -9.56
CA TYR A 108 -9.39 -4.56 -9.08
C TYR A 108 -8.65 -3.75 -8.02
N ILE A 109 -7.87 -4.42 -7.16
CA ILE A 109 -7.17 -3.82 -6.03
C ILE A 109 -5.69 -4.21 -6.13
N GLY A 110 -4.88 -3.30 -6.61
CA GLY A 110 -3.46 -3.57 -6.81
C GLY A 110 -2.77 -2.50 -7.65
N PRO A 111 -1.51 -2.16 -7.35
CA PRO A 111 -0.72 -2.64 -6.21
C PRO A 111 -1.25 -2.12 -4.86
N VAL A 112 -0.95 -2.86 -3.79
CA VAL A 112 -1.21 -2.49 -2.39
C VAL A 112 0.11 -2.46 -1.64
N MET A 113 0.42 -1.32 -1.04
CA MET A 113 1.68 -1.09 -0.33
C MET A 113 1.41 -0.69 1.12
N PRO A 114 2.23 -1.09 2.09
CA PRO A 114 2.19 -0.51 3.44
C PRO A 114 2.56 0.98 3.38
N LEU A 115 1.97 1.77 4.29
CA LEU A 115 2.26 3.19 4.50
C LEU A 115 3.31 3.39 5.61
#